data_AF-A0A1H1NJD4-F1
#
_entry.id   AF-A0A1H1NJD4-F1
#
_cell.length_a   1.000
_cell.length_b   1.000
_cell.length_c   1.000
_cell.angle_alpha   90.00
_cell.angle_beta   90.00
_cell.angle_gamma   90.00
#
_symmetry.space_group_name_H-M   'P 1'
#
loop_
_entity.id
_entity.type
_entity.pdbx_description
1 polymer ?
#
loop_
_entity_poly.entity_id
_entity_poly.type
_entity_poly.pdbx_seq_one_letter_code
_entity_poly.pdbx_strand_id
1 'polypeptide(L)'
;MIAYLIALSFLILCAESYAKTRRVLDARPRPDTRLSTAYTFLGGYAAPVCALGLLVWGFFIFDWWFPIVALIGCSAAIALIFGRFMESFAAGLVLISFPLGAVSCLYWLVA
;
A
#
# COMPACT_ATOMS: atom_id res chain seq x y z
N MET A 1 2.00 7.13 16.12
CA MET A 1 3.27 6.79 15.43
C MET A 1 3.30 5.37 14.88
N ILE A 2 3.07 4.32 15.70
CA ILE A 2 3.04 2.93 15.22
C ILE A 2 1.94 2.71 14.18
N ALA A 3 0.71 3.17 14.43
CA ALA A 3 -0.39 3.03 13.49
C ALA A 3 -0.16 3.77 12.15
N TYR A 4 0.56 4.90 12.18
CA TYR A 4 1.00 5.62 10.97
C TYR A 4 1.94 4.75 10.12
N LEU A 5 2.98 4.16 10.75
CA LEU A 5 3.93 3.28 10.06
C LEU A 5 3.23 2.03 9.50
N ILE A 6 2.29 1.46 10.24
CA ILE A 6 1.50 0.31 9.81
C ILE A 6 0.65 0.68 8.58
N ALA A 7 -0.10 1.79 8.65
CA ALA A 7 -0.93 2.26 7.54
C ALA A 7 -0.10 2.53 6.29
N LEU A 8 1.03 3.25 6.44
CA LEU A 8 1.95 3.54 5.34
C LEU A 8 2.52 2.26 4.73
N SER A 9 2.92 1.29 5.56
CA SER A 9 3.44 0.00 5.10
C SER A 9 2.40 -0.75 4.27
N PHE A 10 1.17 -0.87 4.75
CA PHE A 10 0.12 -1.58 4.03
C PHE A 10 -0.28 -0.88 2.72
N LEU A 11 -0.27 0.45 2.67
CA LEU A 11 -0.56 1.20 1.44
C LEU A 11 0.55 1.06 0.40
N ILE A 12 1.83 1.11 0.83
CA ILE A 12 2.96 0.87 -0.05
C ILE A 12 2.93 -0.59 -0.56
N LEU A 13 2.61 -1.54 0.32
CA LEU A 13 2.48 -2.95 -0.03
C LEU A 13 1.40 -3.16 -1.10
N CYS A 14 0.27 -2.48 -0.97
CA CYS A 14 -0.82 -2.48 -1.95
C CYS A 14 -0.38 -1.92 -3.31
N ALA A 15 0.31 -0.78 -3.33
CA ALA A 15 0.79 -0.15 -4.56
C ALA A 15 1.88 -0.98 -5.27
N GLU A 16 2.86 -1.48 -4.51
CA GLU A 16 3.96 -2.33 -5.01
C GLU A 16 3.47 -3.65 -5.57
N SER A 17 2.53 -4.30 -4.85
CA SER A 17 1.91 -5.53 -5.33
C SER A 17 1.15 -5.29 -6.62
N TYR A 18 0.38 -4.20 -6.74
CA TYR A 18 -0.25 -3.81 -8.00
C TYR A 18 0.76 -3.58 -9.14
N ALA A 19 1.84 -2.83 -8.89
CA ALA A 19 2.87 -2.52 -9.88
C ALA A 19 3.60 -3.77 -10.40
N LYS A 20 3.90 -4.74 -9.52
CA LYS A 20 4.52 -6.01 -9.92
C LYS A 20 3.55 -6.90 -10.68
N THR A 21 2.30 -7.01 -10.23
CA THR A 21 1.28 -7.83 -10.91
C THR A 21 0.92 -7.26 -12.28
N ARG A 22 1.10 -5.94 -12.52
CA ARG A 22 1.01 -5.35 -13.86
C ARG A 22 2.03 -5.92 -14.85
N ARG A 23 3.19 -6.39 -14.38
CA ARG A 23 4.24 -6.99 -15.22
C ARG A 23 4.04 -8.49 -15.47
N VAL A 24 3.17 -9.16 -14.71
CA VAL A 24 2.93 -10.60 -14.78
C VAL A 24 1.49 -10.85 -15.26
N LEU A 25 1.33 -11.24 -16.53
CA LEU A 25 0.01 -11.38 -17.17
C LEU A 25 -0.92 -12.39 -16.47
N ASP A 26 -0.38 -13.49 -15.95
CA ASP A 26 -1.18 -14.57 -15.34
C ASP A 26 -1.61 -14.30 -13.89
N ALA A 27 -1.05 -13.26 -13.27
CA ALA A 27 -1.36 -12.94 -11.87
C ALA A 27 -2.53 -11.94 -11.74
N ARG A 28 -3.13 -11.47 -12.84
CA ARG A 28 -4.26 -10.52 -12.79
C ARG A 28 -5.61 -11.21 -12.62
N PRO A 29 -6.56 -10.57 -11.91
CA PRO A 29 -7.97 -10.94 -12.04
C PRO A 29 -8.41 -10.80 -13.50
N ARG A 30 -9.28 -11.70 -13.97
CA ARG A 30 -9.78 -11.67 -15.36
C ARG A 30 -10.28 -10.26 -15.73
N PRO A 31 -9.87 -9.72 -16.90
CA PRO A 31 -10.36 -8.44 -17.40
C PRO A 31 -11.90 -8.46 -17.50
N ASP A 32 -12.52 -7.29 -17.38
CA ASP A 32 -13.98 -7.07 -17.39
C ASP A 32 -14.77 -7.65 -16.20
N THR A 33 -14.08 -8.06 -15.14
CA THR A 33 -14.74 -8.36 -13.86
C THR A 33 -14.75 -7.14 -12.93
N ARG A 34 -15.81 -6.99 -12.12
CA ARG A 34 -15.87 -5.96 -11.06
C ARG A 34 -14.66 -6.01 -10.13
N LEU A 35 -14.08 -7.20 -9.96
CA LEU A 35 -12.90 -7.45 -9.14
C LEU A 35 -11.62 -6.87 -9.77
N SER A 36 -11.48 -6.89 -11.10
CA SER A 36 -10.38 -6.26 -11.83
C SER A 36 -10.43 -4.73 -11.75
N THR A 37 -11.65 -4.15 -11.83
CA THR A 37 -11.85 -2.71 -11.63
C THR A 37 -11.50 -2.29 -10.21
N ALA A 38 -11.98 -3.01 -9.20
CA ALA A 38 -11.64 -2.75 -7.80
C ALA A 38 -10.12 -2.90 -7.56
N TYR A 39 -9.51 -3.96 -8.07
CA TYR A 39 -8.07 -4.20 -7.99
C TYR A 39 -7.25 -3.04 -8.57
N THR A 40 -7.64 -2.55 -9.75
CA THR A 40 -6.97 -1.44 -10.43
C THR A 40 -7.16 -0.11 -9.71
N PHE A 41 -8.37 0.14 -9.22
CA PHE A 41 -8.68 1.36 -8.48
C PHE A 41 -7.93 1.40 -7.14
N LEU A 42 -7.98 0.30 -6.38
CA LEU A 42 -7.39 0.22 -5.04
C LEU A 42 -5.85 0.27 -5.09
N GLY A 43 -5.23 -0.57 -5.92
CA GLY A 43 -3.78 -0.66 -6.01
C GLY A 43 -3.13 0.44 -6.86
N GLY A 44 -3.81 0.88 -7.92
CA GLY A 44 -3.26 1.86 -8.87
C GLY A 44 -3.50 3.32 -8.51
N TYR A 45 -4.58 3.63 -7.78
CA TYR A 45 -4.96 5.02 -7.50
C TYR A 45 -5.19 5.28 -6.01
N ALA A 46 -6.06 4.52 -5.34
CA ALA A 46 -6.43 4.79 -3.96
C ALA A 46 -5.24 4.64 -3.00
N ALA A 47 -4.48 3.55 -3.11
CA ALA A 47 -3.30 3.31 -2.29
C ALA A 47 -2.23 4.42 -2.38
N PRO A 48 -1.75 4.82 -3.59
CA PRO A 48 -0.77 5.90 -3.70
C PRO A 48 -1.33 7.26 -3.26
N VAL A 49 -2.61 7.56 -3.55
CA VAL A 49 -3.23 8.82 -3.09
C VAL A 49 -3.34 8.86 -1.57
N CYS A 50 -3.74 7.75 -0.92
CA CYS A 50 -3.77 7.65 0.54
C CYS A 50 -2.36 7.75 1.15
N ALA A 51 -1.35 7.15 0.54
CA ALA A 51 0.04 7.26 0.99
C ALA A 51 0.57 8.71 0.88
N LEU A 52 0.24 9.42 -0.22
CA LEU A 52 0.55 10.83 -0.37
C LEU A 52 -0.19 11.69 0.66
N GLY A 53 -1.47 11.40 0.91
CA GLY A 53 -2.25 12.07 1.96
C GLY A 53 -1.62 11.89 3.35
N LEU A 54 -1.19 10.67 3.68
CA LEU A 54 -0.47 10.39 4.93
C LEU A 54 0.89 11.09 4.99
N LEU A 55 1.63 11.16 3.89
CA LEU A 55 2.87 11.94 3.82
C LEU A 55 2.61 13.41 4.17
N VAL A 56 1.71 14.06 3.42
CA VAL A 56 1.37 15.49 3.62
C VAL A 56 0.90 15.72 5.05
N TRP A 57 0.01 14.87 5.57
CA TRP A 57 -0.46 14.96 6.94
C TRP A 57 0.66 14.73 7.96
N GLY A 58 1.51 13.74 7.73
CA GLY A 58 2.65 13.42 8.57
C GLY A 58 3.66 14.57 8.65
N PHE A 59 3.80 15.36 7.58
CA PHE A 59 4.62 16.57 7.56
C PHE A 59 4.09 17.68 8.49
N PHE A 60 2.77 17.73 8.73
CA PHE A 60 2.16 18.71 9.63
C PHE A 60 2.14 18.28 11.09
N ILE A 61 2.09 16.97 11.37
CA ILE A 61 2.03 16.44 12.74
C ILE A 61 3.42 16.07 13.30
N PHE A 62 4.30 15.51 12.48
CA PHE A 62 5.65 15.11 12.87
C PHE A 62 6.69 16.07 12.29
N ASP A 63 7.95 15.88 12.66
CA ASP A 63 9.05 16.59 12.02
C ASP A 63 9.12 16.29 10.53
N TRP A 64 9.53 17.29 9.74
CA TRP A 64 9.60 17.24 8.28
C TRP A 64 10.38 16.04 7.70
N TRP A 65 11.34 15.50 8.43
CA TRP A 65 12.17 14.37 7.99
C TRP A 65 11.51 13.01 8.25
N PHE A 66 10.62 12.91 9.25
CA PHE A 66 10.05 11.65 9.70
C PHE A 66 9.16 10.96 8.66
N PRO A 67 8.23 11.64 7.96
CA PRO A 67 7.41 11.03 6.91
C PRO A 67 8.25 10.49 5.74
N ILE A 68 9.34 11.19 5.40
CA ILE A 68 10.25 10.79 4.33
C ILE A 68 11.00 9.50 4.72
N VAL A 69 11.57 9.46 5.93
CA VAL A 69 12.28 8.28 6.44
C VAL A 69 11.32 7.10 6.58
N ALA A 70 10.10 7.33 7.05
CA ALA A 70 9.07 6.29 7.14
C ALA A 70 8.72 5.73 5.75
N LEU A 71 8.52 6.58 4.75
CA LEU A 71 8.24 6.15 3.37
C LEU A 71 9.36 5.28 2.80
N ILE A 72 10.61 5.74 2.92
CA ILE A 72 11.78 5.01 2.42
C ILE A 72 11.96 3.70 3.17
N GLY A 73 11.87 3.71 4.50
CA GLY A 73 12.03 2.53 5.34
C GLY A 73 10.96 1.48 5.08
N CYS A 74 9.69 1.89 5.01
CA CYS A 74 8.58 1.00 4.70
C CYS A 74 8.71 0.43 3.28
N SER A 75 9.04 1.27 2.27
CA SER A 75 9.27 0.82 0.90
C SER A 75 10.42 -0.20 0.80
N ALA A 76 11.55 0.05 1.47
CA ALA A 76 12.68 -0.87 1.49
C ALA A 76 12.33 -2.20 2.19
N ALA A 77 11.69 -2.14 3.36
CA ALA A 77 11.26 -3.32 4.10
C ALA A 77 10.30 -4.18 3.27
N ILE A 78 9.34 -3.53 2.61
CA ILE A 78 8.38 -4.19 1.72
C ILE A 78 9.10 -4.80 0.53
N ALA A 79 9.98 -4.06 -0.16
CA ALA A 79 10.73 -4.57 -1.30
C ALA A 79 11.57 -5.80 -0.94
N LEU A 80 12.19 -5.82 0.25
CA LEU A 80 12.95 -6.97 0.76
C LEU A 80 12.05 -8.18 1.06
N ILE A 81 10.91 -7.97 1.71
CA ILE A 81 9.95 -9.05 2.00
C ILE A 81 9.33 -9.58 0.69
N PHE A 82 8.90 -8.68 -0.20
CA PHE A 82 8.30 -9.01 -1.49
C PHE A 82 9.28 -9.67 -2.44
N GLY A 83 10.56 -9.29 -2.42
CA GLY A 83 11.62 -9.92 -3.21
C GLY A 83 11.93 -11.35 -2.75
N ARG A 84 11.56 -11.71 -1.52
CA ARG A 84 11.86 -13.00 -0.91
C ARG A 84 10.70 -13.99 -0.91
N PHE A 85 9.45 -13.52 -0.96
CA PHE A 85 8.29 -14.37 -0.63
C PHE A 85 7.38 -14.80 -1.80
N MET A 86 7.22 -14.09 -2.93
CA MET A 86 6.11 -14.43 -3.85
C MET A 86 6.32 -14.18 -5.34
N GLU A 87 6.25 -15.26 -6.13
CA GLU A 87 5.94 -15.25 -7.57
C GLU A 87 4.42 -15.40 -7.86
N SER A 88 3.60 -15.93 -6.94
CA SER A 88 2.22 -16.38 -7.29
C SER A 88 1.03 -15.70 -6.59
N PHE A 89 1.22 -14.81 -5.61
CA PHE A 89 0.13 -14.35 -4.72
C PHE A 89 -0.08 -12.82 -4.69
N ALA A 90 0.51 -12.09 -5.63
CA ALA A 90 0.52 -10.63 -5.64
C ALA A 90 -0.88 -9.99 -5.73
N ALA A 91 -1.85 -10.66 -6.37
CA ALA A 91 -3.22 -10.14 -6.49
C ALA A 91 -4.01 -10.16 -5.18
N GLY A 92 -3.91 -11.24 -4.41
CA GLY A 92 -4.57 -11.35 -3.11
C GLY A 92 -3.99 -10.37 -2.09
N LEU A 93 -2.69 -10.07 -2.20
CA LEU A 93 -2.02 -9.10 -1.34
C LEU A 93 -2.57 -7.68 -1.51
N VAL A 94 -2.85 -7.20 -2.73
CA VAL A 94 -3.50 -5.89 -2.95
C VAL A 94 -4.83 -5.79 -2.21
N LEU A 95 -5.68 -6.83 -2.33
CA LEU A 95 -7.03 -6.84 -1.79
C LEU A 95 -7.07 -6.91 -0.26
N ILE A 96 -6.05 -7.53 0.36
CA ILE A 96 -5.96 -7.65 1.82
C ILE A 96 -5.22 -6.44 2.43
N SER A 97 -4.18 -5.95 1.77
CA SER A 97 -3.34 -4.86 2.29
C SER A 97 -4.05 -3.50 2.29
N PHE A 98 -4.86 -3.18 1.29
CA PHE A 98 -5.62 -1.93 1.27
C PHE A 98 -6.56 -1.75 2.48
N PRO A 99 -7.50 -2.66 2.80
CA PRO A 99 -8.40 -2.48 3.93
C PRO A 99 -7.65 -2.45 5.27
N LEU A 100 -6.58 -3.23 5.43
CA LEU A 100 -5.73 -3.16 6.63
C LEU A 100 -5.05 -1.80 6.78
N GLY A 101 -4.55 -1.21 5.69
CA GLY A 101 -3.97 0.13 5.69
C GLY A 101 -5.02 1.21 5.99
N ALA A 102 -6.20 1.12 5.38
CA ALA A 102 -7.30 2.05 5.58
C ALA A 102 -7.85 2.03 7.01
N VAL A 103 -8.08 0.84 7.58
CA VAL A 103 -8.54 0.68 8.97
C VAL A 103 -7.48 1.20 9.95
N SER A 104 -6.20 0.92 9.71
CA SER A 104 -5.11 1.41 10.56
C SER A 104 -4.99 2.94 10.52
N CYS A 105 -5.20 3.53 9.34
CA CYS A 105 -5.26 4.99 9.16
C CYS A 105 -6.45 5.61 9.91
N LEU A 106 -7.64 5.03 9.74
CA LEU A 106 -8.87 5.48 10.39
C LEU A 106 -8.80 5.37 11.91
N TYR A 107 -8.29 4.25 12.43
CA TYR A 107 -8.10 4.05 13.86
C TYR A 107 -7.22 5.16 14.47
N TRP A 108 -6.16 5.55 13.78
CA TRP A 108 -5.24 6.58 14.27
C TRP A 108 -5.77 8.01 14.13
N LEU A 109 -6.69 8.27 13.21
CA LEU A 109 -7.35 9.57 13.10
C LEU A 109 -8.44 9.78 14.17
N VAL A 110 -8.96 8.69 14.75
CA VAL A 110 -10.04 8.71 15.74
C VAL A 110 -9.52 8.58 17.18
N ALA A 111 -8.33 8.00 17.38
CA ALA A 111 -7.69 7.78 18.68
C ALA A 111 -6.70 8.91 19.04
#